data_AF-A0A1B2DMA4-F1
#
_entry.id   AF-A0A1B2DMA4-F1
#
_cell.length_a   1.000
_cell.length_b   1.000
_cell.length_c   1.000
_cell.angle_alpha   90.00
_cell.angle_beta   90.00
_cell.angle_gamma   90.00
#
_symmetry.space_group_name_H-M   'P 1'
#
loop_
_entity.id
_entity.type
_entity.pdbx_description
1 polymer ?
#
loop_
_entity_poly.entity_id
_entity_poly.type
_entity_poly.pdbx_seq_one_letter_code
_entity_poly.pdbx_strand_id
1 'polypeptide(L)' 'MANIVAVVSSNRDVAGGGAPIFFADNEQELEQTAFLLEKILNANAHNLKNGVIILVNHL' A
#
# COMPACT_ATOMS: atom_id res chain seq x y z
N MET A 1 7.63 -16.59 1.01
CA MET A 1 6.58 -16.52 -0.05
C MET A 1 6.09 -15.08 -0.04
N ALA A 2 5.90 -14.43 -1.20
CA ALA A 2 5.55 -13.02 -1.19
C ALA A 2 4.16 -12.80 -0.57
N ASN A 3 4.09 -11.97 0.46
CA ASN A 3 2.86 -11.65 1.20
C ASN A 3 2.56 -10.16 1.12
N ILE A 4 1.32 -9.81 0.75
CA ILE A 4 0.84 -8.42 0.83
C ILE A 4 0.54 -8.14 2.31
N VAL A 5 1.25 -7.18 2.89
CA VAL A 5 1.16 -6.84 4.32
C VAL A 5 0.41 -5.54 4.58
N ALA A 6 0.24 -4.69 3.56
CA ALA A 6 -0.63 -3.50 3.61
C ALA A 6 -0.96 -3.02 2.18
N VAL A 7 -2.01 -2.21 2.07
CA VAL A 7 -2.42 -1.53 0.84
C VAL A 7 -2.63 -0.05 1.15
N VAL A 8 -2.13 0.83 0.28
CA VAL A 8 -2.48 2.26 0.28
C VAL A 8 -3.23 2.54 -1.01
N SER A 9 -4.38 3.21 -0.94
CA SER A 9 -5.17 3.52 -2.12
C SER A 9 -5.77 4.93 -2.08
N SER A 10 -5.88 5.56 -3.25
CA SER A 10 -6.68 6.77 -3.45
C SER A 10 -8.15 6.48 -3.82
N ASN A 11 -8.53 5.21 -3.97
CA ASN A 11 -9.89 4.79 -4.28
C ASN A 11 -10.50 3.99 -3.11
N ARG A 12 -11.67 4.40 -2.65
CA ARG A 12 -12.43 3.72 -1.58
C ARG A 12 -13.16 2.47 -2.06
N ASP A 13 -13.26 2.27 -3.37
CA ASP A 13 -13.88 1.10 -4.00
C ASP A 13 -12.92 -0.10 -4.12
N VAL A 14 -11.74 -0.04 -3.50
CA VAL A 14 -10.83 -1.20 -3.41
C VAL A 14 -11.52 -2.31 -2.62
N ALA A 15 -11.75 -3.44 -3.27
CA ALA A 15 -12.31 -4.63 -2.64
C ALA A 15 -11.43 -5.09 -1.47
N GLY A 16 -12.04 -5.19 -0.29
CA GLY A 16 -11.36 -5.57 0.95
C GLY A 16 -10.74 -6.97 0.90
N GLY A 17 -9.63 -7.14 1.62
CA GLY A 17 -8.90 -8.40 1.80
C GLY A 17 -8.34 -8.53 3.22
N GLY A 18 -7.39 -9.44 3.41
CA GLY A 18 -6.80 -9.73 4.74
C GLY A 18 -5.71 -8.78 5.23
N ALA A 19 -5.29 -7.80 4.42
CA ALA A 19 -4.27 -6.82 4.76
C ALA A 19 -4.91 -5.46 5.13
N PRO A 20 -4.33 -4.69 6.06
CA PRO A 20 -4.77 -3.32 6.35
C PRO A 20 -4.77 -2.43 5.10
N ILE A 21 -5.79 -1.59 4.97
CA ILE A 21 -5.95 -0.63 3.87
C ILE A 21 -5.92 0.80 4.43
N PHE A 22 -5.06 1.63 3.86
CA PHE A 22 -4.94 3.06 4.15
C PHE A 22 -5.45 3.87 2.96
N PHE A 23 -6.29 4.85 3.21
CA PHE A 23 -6.81 5.73 2.15
C PHE A 23 -6.07 7.05 2.13
N ALA A 24 -5.70 7.51 0.94
CA ALA A 24 -5.05 8.79 0.68
C ALA A 24 -5.95 9.68 -0.19
N ASP A 25 -5.97 10.98 0.07
CA ASP A 25 -6.83 11.93 -0.64
C ASP A 25 -6.21 12.39 -1.97
N ASN A 26 -4.90 12.18 -2.17
CA ASN A 26 -4.18 12.55 -3.39
C ASN A 26 -2.91 11.70 -3.61
N GLU A 27 -2.27 11.86 -4.78
CA GLU A 27 -1.08 11.09 -5.17
C GLU A 27 0.12 11.34 -4.24
N GLN A 28 0.31 12.57 -3.76
CA GLN A 28 1.39 12.89 -2.83
C GLN A 28 1.22 12.14 -1.50
N GLU A 29 0.00 12.13 -0.95
CA GLU A 29 -0.31 11.40 0.28
C GLU A 29 -0.23 9.87 0.08
N LEU A 30 -0.63 9.36 -1.10
CA LEU A 30 -0.53 7.96 -1.48
C LEU A 30 0.93 7.47 -1.39
N GLU A 31 1.84 8.21 -2.03
CA GLU A 31 3.28 7.89 -2.02
C GLU A 31 3.90 8.07 -0.63
N GLN A 32 3.61 9.18 0.05
CA GLN A 32 4.12 9.45 1.40
C GLN A 32 3.72 8.35 2.39
N THR A 33 2.45 7.96 2.39
CA THR A 33 1.93 6.90 3.27
C THR A 33 2.58 5.56 2.95
N ALA A 34 2.67 5.20 1.67
CA ALA A 34 3.30 3.95 1.26
C ALA A 34 4.78 3.88 1.66
N PHE A 35 5.57 4.93 1.44
CA PHE A 35 6.99 4.94 1.79
C PHE A 35 7.26 4.98 3.30
N LEU A 36 6.34 5.54 4.09
CA LEU A 36 6.40 5.42 5.55
C LEU A 36 6.13 3.97 5.98
N LEU A 37 5.08 3.34 5.43
CA LEU A 37 4.73 1.96 5.72
C LEU A 37 5.81 0.97 5.28
N GLU A 38 6.45 1.21 4.13
CA GLU A 38 7.61 0.42 3.65
C GLU A 38 8.68 0.29 4.74
N LYS A 39 9.05 1.41 5.37
CA LYS A 39 10.05 1.46 6.45
C LYS A 39 9.55 0.82 7.75
N ILE A 40 8.30 1.08 8.12
CA ILE A 40 7.70 0.57 9.37
C ILE A 40 7.54 -0.96 9.32
N LEU A 41 7.12 -1.49 8.17
CA LEU A 41 6.79 -2.90 7.99
C LEU A 41 7.97 -3.73 7.49
N ASN A 42 9.12 -3.10 7.19
CA ASN A 42 10.26 -3.72 6.53
C ASN A 42 9.83 -4.48 5.26
N ALA A 43 9.04 -3.80 4.42
CA ALA A 43 8.41 -4.33 3.21
C ALA A 43 8.92 -3.56 1.98
N ASN A 44 8.48 -3.95 0.79
CA ASN A 44 8.73 -3.20 -0.45
C ASN A 44 7.43 -2.59 -0.96
N ALA A 45 7.44 -1.31 -1.33
CA ALA A 45 6.31 -0.65 -1.96
C ALA A 45 6.28 -0.91 -3.47
N HIS A 46 5.14 -1.37 -3.98
CA HIS A 46 4.90 -1.59 -5.40
C HIS A 46 3.70 -0.78 -5.87
N ASN A 47 3.95 0.23 -6.71
CA ASN A 47 2.91 1.03 -7.33
C ASN A 47 2.28 0.28 -8.52
N LEU A 48 0.96 0.07 -8.47
CA LEU A 48 0.19 -0.62 -9.51
C LEU A 48 -0.27 0.31 -10.65
N LYS A 49 0.07 1.60 -10.57
CA LYS A 49 -0.23 2.66 -11.55
C LYS A 49 -1.73 2.90 -11.78
N ASN A 50 -2.55 2.63 -10.77
CA ASN A 50 -4.00 2.80 -10.81
C ASN A 50 -4.55 3.41 -9.49
N GLY A 51 -3.73 4.20 -8.79
CA GLY A 51 -4.11 4.76 -7.48
C GLY A 51 -4.02 3.75 -6.33
N VAL A 52 -3.20 2.71 -6.49
CA VAL A 52 -2.94 1.69 -5.46
C VAL A 52 -1.44 1.44 -5.36
N ILE A 53 -0.93 1.44 -4.13
CA ILE A 53 0.41 0.94 -3.78
C ILE A 53 0.25 -0.21 -2.80
N ILE A 54 0.85 -1.36 -3.10
CA ILE A 54 0.85 -2.51 -2.20
C ILE A 54 2.22 -2.64 -1.51
N LEU A 55 2.20 -3.06 -0.25
CA LEU A 55 3.39 -3.35 0.53
C LEU A 55 3.59 -4.86 0.55
N VAL A 56 4.72 -5.33 0.01
CA VAL A 56 5.03 -6.77 -0.10
C VAL A 56 6.21 -7.12 0.80
N ASN A 57 5.99 -8.08 1.70
CA ASN A 57 7.06 -8.75 2.42
C ASN A 57 7.48 -10.00 1.65
N HIS A 58 8.77 -10.12 1.33
CA HIS A 58 9.34 -11.25 0.58
C HIS A 58 10.01 -12.31 1.47
N LEU A 59 10.09 -12.07 2.77
CA LEU A 59 10.68 -12.98 3.76
C LEU A 59 9.80 -14.23 3.99
#